data_AF-A0A7K0A774-F1
#
_entry.id   AF-A0A7K0A774-F1
#
_cell.length_a   1.000
_cell.length_b   1.000
_cell.length_c   1.000
_cell.angle_alpha   90.00
_cell.angle_beta   90.00
_cell.angle_gamma   90.00
#
_symmetry.space_group_name_H-M   'P 1'
#
loop_
_entity.id
_entity.type
_entity.pdbx_description
1 polymer ?
#
loop_
_entity_poly.entity_id
_entity_poly.type
_entity_poly.pdbx_seq_one_letter_code
_entity_poly.pdbx_strand_id
1 'polypeptide(L)'
;MKTSLCHADAESIEVCGSDLVEDLLGQVSFADMVGLMLFGSLPTEPHRRMIDALLIVLIEHGLVGPAIAARLTYHSAPESLQGAVAASLLSAGSRHLGTSELCAEMLQEGLAAHPDVPLPELATSLVRDRLARRDRVHGVGHGFHHGGDPRADRLLALADE
;
A
#
# COMPACT_ATOMS: atom_id res chain seq x y z
N MET A 1 7.54 -21.86 18.04
CA MET A 1 7.27 -21.20 16.75
C MET A 1 8.58 -20.55 16.30
N LYS A 2 9.07 -20.81 15.08
CA LYS A 2 10.30 -20.18 14.55
C LYS A 2 9.89 -19.20 13.44
N THR A 3 10.48 -18.01 13.44
CA THR A 3 10.29 -16.97 12.42
C THR A 3 11.64 -16.32 12.14
N SER A 4 11.83 -15.78 10.94
CA SER A 4 12.98 -14.94 10.58
C SER A 4 12.74 -13.45 10.80
N LEU A 5 11.52 -13.07 11.22
CA LEU A 5 11.14 -11.66 11.35
C LEU A 5 11.51 -11.05 12.69
N CYS A 6 11.26 -11.76 13.80
CA CYS A 6 11.55 -11.23 15.12
C CYS A 6 12.03 -12.34 16.05
N HIS A 7 13.02 -12.03 16.88
CA HIS A 7 13.44 -12.83 18.01
C HIS A 7 13.56 -11.95 19.25
N ALA A 8 13.28 -12.51 20.42
CA ALA A 8 13.48 -11.81 21.69
C ALA A 8 13.88 -12.82 22.75
N ASP A 9 14.90 -12.49 23.53
CA ASP A 9 15.33 -13.22 24.71
C ASP A 9 15.53 -12.28 25.90
N ALA A 10 16.24 -12.74 26.94
CA ALA A 10 16.44 -11.96 28.15
C ALA A 10 17.35 -10.73 27.96
N GLU A 11 18.17 -10.72 26.92
CA GLU A 11 19.25 -9.75 26.72
C GLU A 11 19.12 -8.95 25.41
N SER A 12 18.40 -9.49 24.42
CA SER A 12 18.29 -8.88 23.09
C SER A 12 16.88 -8.98 22.50
N ILE A 13 16.57 -8.06 21.60
CA ILE A 13 15.39 -8.11 20.73
C ILE A 13 15.88 -7.86 19.32
N GLU A 14 15.72 -8.84 18.43
CA GLU A 14 16.10 -8.75 17.04
C GLU A 14 14.87 -8.58 16.14
N VAL A 15 14.95 -7.69 15.16
CA VAL A 15 13.97 -7.52 14.11
C VAL A 15 14.66 -7.62 12.75
N CYS A 16 14.27 -8.60 11.94
CA CYS A 16 14.82 -8.90 10.63
C CYS A 16 16.37 -8.96 10.62
N GLY A 17 16.94 -9.51 11.70
CA GLY A 17 18.39 -9.64 11.88
C GLY A 17 19.12 -8.35 12.32
N SER A 18 18.40 -7.29 12.68
CA SER A 18 18.94 -6.07 13.31
C SER A 18 18.57 -6.02 14.79
N ASP A 19 19.45 -5.49 15.65
CA ASP A 19 19.12 -5.26 17.06
C ASP A 19 18.15 -4.10 17.20
N LEU A 20 17.00 -4.33 17.84
CA LEU A 20 15.95 -3.32 17.99
C LEU A 20 16.43 -2.11 18.81
N VAL A 21 17.27 -2.32 19.82
CA VAL A 21 17.69 -1.29 20.77
C VAL A 21 18.85 -0.49 20.20
N GLU A 22 19.88 -1.17 19.71
CA GLU A 22 21.12 -0.52 19.25
C GLU A 22 21.02 -0.03 17.79
N ASP A 23 20.42 -0.82 16.89
CA ASP A 23 20.43 -0.52 15.46
C ASP A 23 19.19 0.26 14.99
N LEU A 24 18.04 0.10 15.64
CA LEU A 24 16.75 0.63 15.15
C LEU A 24 16.20 1.79 16.00
N LEU A 25 16.14 1.63 17.34
CA LEU A 25 15.48 2.59 18.22
C LEU A 25 16.14 3.98 18.15
N GLY A 26 15.39 4.97 17.68
CA GLY A 26 15.88 6.35 17.53
C GLY A 26 16.86 6.55 16.35
N GLN A 27 17.20 5.48 15.62
CA GLN A 27 18.06 5.52 14.44
C GLN A 27 17.27 5.55 13.13
N VAL A 28 16.09 4.91 13.12
CA VAL A 28 15.26 4.78 11.90
C VAL A 28 13.89 5.43 12.08
N SER A 29 13.29 5.83 10.96
CA SER A 29 11.95 6.40 10.94
C SER A 29 10.86 5.32 11.02
N PHE A 30 9.60 5.73 11.19
CA PHE A 30 8.47 4.80 11.08
C PHE A 30 8.38 4.16 9.69
N ALA A 31 8.60 4.93 8.63
CA ALA A 31 8.61 4.43 7.25
C ALA A 31 9.74 3.41 7.01
N ASP A 32 10.90 3.61 7.63
CA ASP A 32 11.99 2.62 7.62
C ASP A 32 11.59 1.31 8.26
N MET A 33 10.96 1.37 9.43
CA MET A 33 10.51 0.18 10.14
C MET A 33 9.45 -0.57 9.33
N VAL A 34 8.54 0.13 8.66
CA VAL A 34 7.59 -0.47 7.72
C VAL A 34 8.32 -1.14 6.56
N GLY A 35 9.28 -0.47 5.94
CA GLY A 35 10.11 -1.04 4.88
C GLY A 35 10.86 -2.30 5.32
N LEU A 36 11.48 -2.26 6.51
CA LEU A 36 12.17 -3.40 7.11
C LEU A 36 11.24 -4.60 7.31
N MET A 37 10.04 -4.37 7.87
CA MET A 37 9.08 -5.44 8.11
C MET A 37 8.48 -6.04 6.84
N LEU A 38 8.34 -5.24 5.77
CA LEU A 38 7.77 -5.69 4.50
C LEU A 38 8.81 -6.37 3.60
N PHE A 39 10.03 -5.84 3.56
CA PHE A 39 11.07 -6.26 2.60
C PHE A 39 12.24 -7.00 3.25
N GLY A 40 12.28 -7.10 4.58
CA GLY A 40 13.36 -7.73 5.34
C GLY A 40 14.67 -6.94 5.36
N SER A 41 14.67 -5.69 4.88
CA SER A 41 15.84 -4.81 4.88
C SER A 41 15.41 -3.34 4.93
N LEU A 42 16.27 -2.48 5.47
CA LEU A 42 15.99 -1.04 5.52
C LEU A 42 15.89 -0.47 4.09
N PRO A 43 14.88 0.37 3.81
CA PRO A 43 14.71 0.93 2.48
C PRO A 43 15.84 1.92 2.14
N THR A 44 16.12 2.05 0.85
CA THR A 44 16.93 3.18 0.35
C THR A 44 16.18 4.49 0.56
N GLU A 45 16.88 5.63 0.51
CA GLU A 45 16.24 6.95 0.69
C GLU A 45 15.05 7.18 -0.27
N PRO A 46 15.14 6.89 -1.59
CA PRO A 46 13.98 7.03 -2.49
C PRO A 46 12.82 6.11 -2.10
N HIS A 47 13.10 4.86 -1.71
CA HIS A 47 12.06 3.92 -1.27
C HIS A 47 11.39 4.39 0.03
N ARG A 48 12.18 4.85 1.03
CA ARG A 48 11.67 5.42 2.28
C ARG A 48 10.72 6.57 1.99
N ARG A 49 11.14 7.50 1.14
CA ARG A 49 10.34 8.66 0.76
C ARG A 49 9.02 8.28 0.09
N MET A 50 9.04 7.27 -0.78
CA MET A 50 7.82 6.77 -1.42
C MET A 50 6.92 6.01 -0.44
N ILE A 51 7.48 5.17 0.44
CA ILE A 51 6.73 4.48 1.50
C ILE A 51 6.01 5.51 2.38
N ASP A 52 6.71 6.55 2.84
CA ASP A 52 6.13 7.61 3.66
C ASP A 52 4.98 8.34 2.94
N ALA A 53 5.19 8.74 1.68
CA ALA A 53 4.15 9.39 0.88
C ALA A 53 2.92 8.51 0.66
N LEU A 54 3.12 7.21 0.42
CA LEU A 54 2.03 6.22 0.27
C LEU A 54 1.29 5.98 1.59
N LEU A 55 1.99 5.95 2.72
CA LEU A 55 1.34 5.86 4.02
C LEU A 55 0.49 7.10 4.29
N ILE A 56 1.02 8.30 4.02
CA ILE A 56 0.31 9.57 4.20
C ILE A 56 -0.98 9.62 3.38
N VAL A 57 -0.93 9.26 2.09
CA VAL A 57 -2.12 9.33 1.20
C VAL A 57 -3.23 8.38 1.63
N LEU A 58 -2.90 7.32 2.37
CA LEU A 58 -3.84 6.30 2.84
C LEU A 58 -4.46 6.60 4.22
N ILE A 59 -3.93 7.56 4.98
CA ILE A 59 -4.42 7.87 6.33
C ILE A 59 -5.88 8.33 6.31
N GLU A 60 -6.27 9.13 5.33
CA GLU A 60 -7.59 9.74 5.28
C GLU A 60 -8.16 9.73 3.85
N HIS A 61 -9.42 9.30 3.73
CA HIS A 61 -10.12 9.24 2.45
C HIS A 61 -11.61 9.63 2.57
N GLY A 62 -11.97 10.34 3.63
CA GLY A 62 -13.33 10.76 3.98
C GLY A 62 -14.17 9.63 4.57
N LEU A 63 -15.47 9.88 4.65
CA LEU A 63 -16.46 8.97 5.24
C LEU A 63 -16.81 7.81 4.29
N VAL A 64 -15.81 6.98 3.98
CA VAL A 64 -15.95 5.75 3.17
C VAL A 64 -16.51 4.59 3.99
N GLY A 65 -16.89 3.50 3.32
CA GLY A 65 -17.49 2.31 3.94
C GLY A 65 -16.79 1.82 5.23
N PRO A 66 -15.46 1.61 5.22
CA PRO A 66 -14.72 1.19 6.42
C PRO A 66 -14.82 2.19 7.59
N ALA A 67 -14.70 3.50 7.31
CA ALA A 67 -14.85 4.54 8.32
C ALA A 67 -16.26 4.56 8.93
N ILE A 68 -17.29 4.32 8.11
CA ILE A 68 -18.68 4.17 8.57
C ILE A 68 -18.81 2.92 9.47
N ALA A 69 -18.24 1.79 9.07
CA ALA A 69 -18.27 0.56 9.85
C ALA A 69 -17.63 0.75 11.23
N ALA A 70 -16.41 1.30 11.29
CA ALA A 70 -15.76 1.64 12.55
C ALA A 70 -16.63 2.57 13.41
N ARG A 71 -17.21 3.62 12.81
CA ARG A 71 -18.05 4.58 13.53
C ARG A 71 -19.30 3.93 14.12
N LEU A 72 -19.96 3.05 13.38
CA LEU A 72 -21.14 2.32 13.88
C LEU A 72 -20.76 1.37 15.01
N THR A 73 -19.67 0.61 14.88
CA THR A 73 -19.16 -0.26 15.95
C THR A 73 -18.80 0.54 17.20
N TYR A 74 -18.07 1.64 17.04
CA TYR A 74 -17.72 2.53 18.15
C TYR A 74 -18.95 3.14 18.82
N HIS A 75 -19.96 3.53 18.05
CA HIS A 75 -21.21 4.06 18.58
C HIS A 75 -21.94 3.03 19.47
N SER A 76 -21.86 1.75 19.13
CA SER A 76 -22.47 0.68 19.92
C SER A 76 -21.66 0.27 21.15
N ALA A 77 -20.32 0.34 21.10
CA ALA A 77 -19.42 -0.04 22.20
C ALA A 77 -18.18 0.88 22.26
N PRO A 78 -18.30 2.10 22.84
CA PRO A 78 -17.21 3.08 22.89
C PRO A 78 -15.95 2.63 23.65
N GLU A 79 -16.10 1.70 24.59
CA GLU A 79 -15.01 1.07 25.33
C GLU A 79 -14.19 0.09 24.49
N SER A 80 -14.71 -0.34 23.34
CA SER A 80 -14.06 -1.29 22.43
C SER A 80 -13.47 -0.57 21.21
N LEU A 81 -12.54 0.36 21.44
CA LEU A 81 -11.87 1.11 20.37
C LEU A 81 -11.17 0.18 19.37
N GLN A 82 -10.47 -0.85 19.86
CA GLN A 82 -9.87 -1.88 19.03
C GLN A 82 -10.90 -2.64 18.19
N GLY A 83 -12.11 -2.85 18.71
CA GLY A 83 -13.20 -3.48 17.97
C GLY A 83 -13.68 -2.60 16.81
N ALA A 84 -13.77 -1.29 17.03
CA ALA A 84 -14.08 -0.34 15.96
C ALA A 84 -13.00 -0.31 14.87
N VAL A 85 -11.72 -0.27 15.26
CA VAL A 85 -10.60 -0.34 14.32
C VAL A 85 -10.64 -1.65 13.52
N ALA A 86 -10.83 -2.79 14.19
CA ALA A 86 -10.96 -4.09 13.55
C ALA A 86 -12.12 -4.13 12.54
N ALA A 87 -13.29 -3.57 12.87
CA ALA A 87 -14.43 -3.51 11.96
C ALA A 87 -14.12 -2.75 10.66
N SER A 88 -13.37 -1.65 10.74
CA SER A 88 -12.87 -0.96 9.54
C SER A 88 -11.87 -1.81 8.76
N LEU A 89 -10.87 -2.39 9.43
CA LEU A 89 -9.84 -3.20 8.78
C LEU A 89 -10.41 -4.43 8.06
N LEU A 90 -11.43 -5.07 8.64
CA LEU A 90 -12.14 -6.20 8.02
C LEU A 90 -12.90 -5.83 6.74
N SER A 91 -13.07 -4.53 6.46
CA SER A 91 -13.67 -4.04 5.22
C SER A 91 -12.65 -3.88 4.08
N ALA A 92 -11.35 -4.05 4.34
CA ALA A 92 -10.31 -4.08 3.32
C ALA A 92 -10.39 -5.34 2.46
N GLY A 93 -10.22 -5.21 1.14
CA GLY A 93 -10.27 -6.33 0.21
C GLY A 93 -10.17 -5.91 -1.26
N SER A 94 -10.54 -6.79 -2.19
CA SER A 94 -10.35 -6.57 -3.64
C SER A 94 -11.02 -5.30 -4.20
N ARG A 95 -12.07 -4.80 -3.54
CA ARG A 95 -12.79 -3.58 -3.93
C ARG A 95 -12.35 -2.33 -3.18
N HIS A 96 -11.64 -2.48 -2.06
CA HIS A 96 -11.20 -1.39 -1.21
C HIS A 96 -9.78 -1.67 -0.70
N LEU A 97 -8.81 -0.82 -1.07
CA LEU A 97 -7.36 -1.02 -0.93
C LEU A 97 -6.75 -2.04 -1.90
N GLY A 98 -7.43 -3.15 -2.23
CA GLY A 98 -6.90 -4.17 -3.14
C GLY A 98 -6.83 -3.77 -4.62
N THR A 99 -7.43 -2.64 -5.02
CA THR A 99 -7.39 -2.19 -6.42
C THR A 99 -6.00 -1.77 -6.89
N SER A 100 -5.14 -1.34 -5.97
CA SER A 100 -3.77 -0.95 -6.28
C SER A 100 -2.90 -2.17 -6.62
N GLU A 101 -3.11 -3.29 -5.91
CA GLU A 101 -2.46 -4.58 -6.20
C GLU A 101 -2.85 -5.07 -7.60
N LEU A 102 -4.14 -5.10 -7.92
CA LEU A 102 -4.62 -5.49 -9.26
C LEU A 102 -4.09 -4.60 -10.39
N CYS A 103 -3.82 -3.33 -10.10
CA CYS A 103 -3.17 -2.42 -11.05
C CYS A 103 -1.69 -2.79 -11.24
N ALA A 104 -0.97 -2.99 -10.14
CA ALA A 104 0.43 -3.36 -10.15
C ALA A 104 0.66 -4.70 -10.87
N GLU A 105 -0.14 -5.73 -10.56
CA GLU A 105 -0.11 -7.02 -11.24
C GLU A 105 -0.31 -6.87 -12.75
N MET A 106 -1.37 -6.16 -13.17
CA MET A 106 -1.66 -5.93 -14.58
C MET A 106 -0.50 -5.26 -15.33
N LEU A 107 0.14 -4.26 -14.71
CA LEU A 107 1.27 -3.55 -15.31
C LEU A 107 2.53 -4.43 -15.36
N GLN A 108 2.85 -5.13 -14.27
CA GLN A 108 4.03 -5.99 -14.16
C GLN A 108 3.94 -7.19 -15.10
N GLU A 109 2.79 -7.86 -15.17
CA GLU A 109 2.56 -8.98 -16.08
C GLU A 109 2.70 -8.54 -17.55
N GLY A 110 2.13 -7.38 -17.90
CA GLY A 110 2.24 -6.81 -19.24
C GLY A 110 3.70 -6.53 -19.64
N LEU A 111 4.47 -5.90 -18.75
CA LEU A 111 5.89 -5.61 -18.97
C LEU A 111 6.72 -6.89 -19.08
N ALA A 112 6.45 -7.90 -18.23
CA ALA A 112 7.17 -9.16 -18.24
C ALA A 112 6.87 -10.00 -19.50
N ALA A 113 5.62 -9.98 -19.99
CA ALA A 113 5.22 -10.74 -21.17
C ALA A 113 5.72 -10.10 -22.48
N HIS A 114 5.98 -8.79 -22.49
CA HIS A 114 6.30 -8.03 -23.70
C HIS A 114 7.46 -7.05 -23.48
N PRO A 115 8.67 -7.54 -23.09
CA PRO A 115 9.78 -6.67 -22.69
C PRO A 115 10.31 -5.77 -23.82
N ASP A 116 10.16 -6.19 -25.07
CA ASP A 116 10.67 -5.49 -26.25
C ASP A 116 9.64 -4.56 -26.91
N VAL A 117 8.40 -4.53 -26.42
CA VAL A 117 7.34 -3.70 -27.01
C VAL A 117 7.41 -2.28 -26.45
N PRO A 118 7.40 -1.23 -27.30
CA PRO A 118 7.36 0.15 -26.82
C PRO A 118 6.17 0.41 -25.90
N LEU A 119 6.39 1.11 -24.77
CA LEU A 119 5.37 1.34 -23.74
C LEU A 119 4.03 1.88 -24.27
N PRO A 120 3.97 2.86 -25.21
CA PRO A 120 2.69 3.33 -25.75
C PRO A 120 1.89 2.26 -26.50
N GLU A 121 2.59 1.38 -27.22
CA GLU A 121 1.98 0.27 -27.95
C GLU A 121 1.48 -0.80 -26.98
N LEU A 122 2.28 -1.13 -25.98
CA LEU A 122 1.93 -2.06 -24.91
C LEU A 122 0.71 -1.57 -24.10
N ALA A 123 0.68 -0.29 -23.71
CA ALA A 123 -0.45 0.29 -23.00
C ALA A 123 -1.74 0.19 -23.83
N THR A 124 -1.66 0.47 -25.14
CA THR A 124 -2.80 0.39 -26.05
C THR A 124 -3.30 -1.05 -26.20
N SER A 125 -2.41 -2.04 -26.32
CA SER A 125 -2.80 -3.45 -26.43
C SER A 125 -3.44 -3.95 -25.14
N LEU A 126 -2.83 -3.70 -23.98
CA LEU A 126 -3.37 -4.11 -22.67
C LEU A 126 -4.78 -3.56 -22.43
N VAL A 127 -5.01 -2.28 -22.73
CA VAL A 127 -6.33 -1.67 -22.60
C VAL A 127 -7.32 -2.33 -23.57
N ARG A 128 -6.95 -2.50 -24.84
CA ARG A 128 -7.83 -3.11 -25.85
C ARG A 128 -8.25 -4.53 -25.46
N ASP A 129 -7.32 -5.34 -25.00
CA ASP A 129 -7.56 -6.73 -24.65
C ASP A 129 -8.52 -6.86 -23.47
N ARG A 130 -8.37 -6.02 -22.45
CA ARG A 130 -9.29 -5.98 -21.30
C ARG A 130 -10.68 -5.51 -21.71
N LEU A 131 -10.78 -4.48 -22.53
CA LEU A 131 -12.07 -4.00 -23.05
C LEU A 131 -12.77 -5.07 -23.91
N ALA A 132 -12.02 -5.82 -24.72
CA ALA A 132 -12.57 -6.91 -25.52
C ALA A 132 -13.15 -8.04 -24.65
N ARG A 133 -12.54 -8.31 -23.49
CA ARG A 133 -13.05 -9.26 -22.48
C ARG A 133 -14.14 -8.69 -21.56
N ARG A 134 -14.47 -7.40 -21.70
CA ARG A 134 -15.35 -6.65 -20.79
C ARG A 134 -14.84 -6.58 -19.34
N ASP A 135 -13.52 -6.64 -19.18
CA ASP A 135 -12.85 -6.47 -17.89
C ASP A 135 -12.62 -4.98 -17.58
N ARG A 136 -12.46 -4.65 -16.29
CA ARG A 136 -12.11 -3.29 -15.84
C ARG A 136 -10.66 -2.98 -16.17
N VAL A 137 -10.29 -1.77 -16.58
CA VAL A 137 -8.86 -1.38 -16.61
C VAL A 137 -8.46 -0.93 -15.20
N HIS A 138 -7.64 -1.73 -14.50
CA HIS A 138 -7.25 -1.42 -13.13
C HIS A 138 -6.39 -0.14 -13.08
N GLY A 139 -6.55 0.65 -12.02
CA GLY A 139 -5.90 1.96 -11.88
C GLY A 139 -6.54 3.11 -12.69
N VAL A 140 -7.53 2.84 -13.55
CA VAL A 140 -8.16 3.85 -14.40
C VAL A 140 -9.61 4.11 -14.00
N GLY A 141 -9.96 5.41 -13.93
CA GLY A 141 -11.31 5.90 -13.67
C GLY A 141 -11.51 6.36 -12.23
N HIS A 142 -12.18 7.50 -12.06
CA HIS A 142 -12.43 8.08 -10.75
C HIS A 142 -13.85 8.67 -10.69
N GLY A 143 -14.55 8.45 -9.57
CA GLY A 143 -15.96 8.87 -9.39
C GLY A 143 -16.17 10.36 -9.14
N PHE A 144 -15.17 11.05 -8.56
CA PHE A 144 -15.19 12.50 -8.30
C PHE A 144 -14.17 13.30 -9.13
N HIS A 145 -12.89 12.92 -9.09
CA HIS A 145 -11.78 13.50 -9.85
C HIS A 145 -11.76 13.13 -11.34
N HIS A 146 -12.81 13.51 -12.10
CA HIS A 146 -12.89 13.23 -13.53
C HIS A 146 -11.79 13.89 -14.37
N GLY A 147 -11.21 15.00 -13.88
CA GLY A 147 -10.13 15.73 -14.54
C GLY A 147 -8.71 15.33 -14.13
N GLY A 148 -8.56 14.31 -13.27
CA GLY A 148 -7.29 13.94 -12.65
C GLY A 148 -7.36 14.06 -11.13
N ASP A 149 -6.83 13.04 -10.43
CA ASP A 149 -6.73 13.05 -8.97
C ASP A 149 -5.43 13.75 -8.56
N PRO A 150 -5.48 14.88 -7.84
CA PRO A 150 -4.28 15.63 -7.48
C PRO A 150 -3.30 14.82 -6.62
N ARG A 151 -3.78 13.79 -5.92
CA ARG A 151 -2.92 12.89 -5.15
C ARG A 151 -2.11 11.98 -6.06
N ALA A 152 -2.74 11.45 -7.11
CA ALA A 152 -2.05 10.63 -8.11
C ALA A 152 -0.99 11.47 -8.83
N ASP A 153 -1.33 12.70 -9.23
CA ASP A 153 -0.39 13.61 -9.89
C ASP A 153 0.82 13.91 -8.99
N ARG A 154 0.60 14.15 -7.68
CA ARG A 154 1.72 14.40 -6.76
C ARG A 154 2.58 13.17 -6.54
N LEU A 155 2.00 11.98 -6.43
CA LEU A 155 2.74 10.72 -6.28
C LEU A 155 3.59 10.41 -7.51
N LEU A 156 3.07 10.65 -8.72
CA LEU A 156 3.83 10.49 -9.96
C LEU A 156 4.99 11.49 -10.03
N ALA A 157 4.75 12.76 -9.69
CA ALA A 157 5.81 13.76 -9.63
C ALA A 157 6.89 13.39 -8.58
N LEU A 158 6.50 12.80 -7.45
CA LEU A 158 7.46 12.29 -6.45
C LEU A 158 8.28 11.09 -6.96
N ALA A 159 7.73 10.29 -7.87
CA ALA A 159 8.43 9.15 -8.45
C ALA A 159 9.46 9.56 -9.52
N ASP A 160 9.28 10.73 -10.13
CA ASP A 160 10.22 11.31 -11.11
C ASP A 160 11.40 12.06 -10.46
N GLU A 161 11.33 12.34 -9.14
CA GLU A 161 12.37 13.00 -8.34
C GLU A 161 13.47 12.03 -7.87
#